data_AF-A0A3D5GHB6-F1
#
_entry.id   AF-A0A3D5GHB6-F1
#
_cell.length_a   1.000
_cell.length_b   1.000
_cell.length_c   1.000
_cell.angle_alpha   90.00
_cell.angle_beta   90.00
_cell.angle_gamma   90.00
#
_symmetry.space_group_name_H-M   'P 1'
#
loop_
_entity.id
_entity.type
_entity.pdbx_description
1 polymer ?
#
loop_
_entity_poly.entity_id
_entity_poly.type
_entity_poly.pdbx_seq_one_letter_code
_entity_poly.pdbx_strand_id
1 'polypeptide(L)'
;MSELTISLPDGSSRKLPEGATGADLAANIGPGLAKAALIVTVDGEGRDLDRALDAGAAVSIVTADSDEGLHTLRHSTAHVLAQAVLDLWPGATHAIGPPIEHGFYYDFELPDGGVFSADDLEAIEVRMREIIASDQEFERHETGAAEALDLFAGHRYKREIIEKVTSGEADVEMSGEATADGTVTYYSNGDGFVDLCTGPHVPSTGRLGHFALQKVAGAYWRGDEKQPMLQRIYGTAWGDKKALKAHLHRLAEAEKRDHRRLAAELDLVSWPDSLGPGLAVWHPKGALVRKLIEDYSRQRHETGGYDFVYSPHIAKSVLWETSGHLDFYADGMYPPMELDGATYYPKPMNCPFHVSIFQSGQRSYRDLPRRLFELGAVYRYELSGAVHGLLRSRGFTQDDSHIFCTPEQVPDELGSLLEFTLSVMRAFGFDDFQAKLSTRPTEKSVGEDALWDLATDGLRSALESAGLDYVVDEGGGAFYGPKID
;
A
#
# COMPACT_ATOMS: atom_id res chain seq x y z
N MET A 1 4.11 12.71 50.12
CA MET A 1 3.63 11.96 48.94
C MET A 1 4.86 11.66 48.12
N SER A 2 5.04 10.40 47.72
CA SER A 2 6.07 9.98 46.77
C SER A 2 5.90 10.76 45.46
N GLU A 3 7.01 11.24 44.90
CA GLU A 3 7.03 11.96 43.62
C GLU A 3 7.68 11.04 42.57
N LEU A 4 7.09 10.96 41.38
CA LEU A 4 7.71 10.38 40.19
C LEU A 4 8.37 11.48 39.37
N THR A 5 9.54 11.19 38.80
CA THR A 5 10.24 12.09 37.87
C THR A 5 10.19 11.49 36.48
N ILE A 6 9.78 12.28 35.50
CA ILE A 6 9.70 11.89 34.08
C ILE A 6 10.57 12.83 33.24
N SER A 7 11.05 12.32 32.11
CA SER A 7 11.88 13.07 31.16
C SER A 7 11.05 13.49 29.95
N LEU A 8 11.23 14.73 29.50
CA LEU A 8 10.55 15.31 28.34
C LEU A 8 11.49 15.40 27.12
N PRO A 9 10.97 15.52 25.89
CA PRO A 9 11.78 15.55 24.67
C PRO A 9 12.75 16.75 24.58
N ASP A 10 12.45 17.84 25.29
CA ASP A 10 13.30 19.03 25.37
C ASP A 10 14.50 18.86 26.34
N GLY A 11 14.65 17.66 26.93
CA GLY A 11 15.66 17.34 27.92
C GLY A 11 15.33 17.83 29.34
N SER A 12 14.18 18.47 29.53
CA SER A 12 13.71 18.85 30.86
C SER A 12 13.06 17.67 31.59
N SER A 13 12.88 17.80 32.90
CA SER A 13 12.14 16.83 33.70
C SER A 13 10.96 17.47 34.42
N ARG A 14 9.96 16.64 34.73
CA ARG A 14 8.77 17.03 35.50
C ARG A 14 8.60 16.10 36.69
N LYS A 15 8.16 16.69 37.80
CA LYS A 15 7.80 15.96 39.01
C LYS A 15 6.29 15.91 39.12
N LEU A 16 5.77 14.71 39.29
CA LEU A 16 4.34 14.45 39.45
C LEU A 16 4.11 13.56 40.69
N PRO A 17 2.91 13.56 41.27
CA PRO A 17 2.55 12.58 42.29
C PRO A 17 2.67 11.15 41.76
N GLU A 18 2.98 10.18 42.64
CA GLU A 18 2.90 8.75 42.29
C GLU A 18 1.50 8.39 41.77
N GLY A 19 1.44 7.62 40.68
CA GLY A 19 0.20 7.27 39.98
C GLY A 19 -0.33 8.34 39.02
N ALA A 20 0.41 9.43 38.79
CA ALA A 20 0.01 10.44 37.81
C ALA A 20 -0.01 9.89 36.38
N THR A 21 -0.90 10.46 35.59
CA THR A 21 -1.22 10.02 34.23
C THR A 21 -0.64 10.95 33.16
N GLY A 22 -0.76 10.57 31.89
CA GLY A 22 -0.45 11.46 30.77
C GLY A 22 -1.29 12.75 30.79
N ALA A 23 -2.55 12.67 31.21
CA ALA A 23 -3.43 13.82 31.38
C ALA A 23 -2.92 14.78 32.48
N ASP A 24 -2.46 14.25 33.61
CA ASP A 24 -1.89 15.04 34.70
C ASP A 24 -0.60 15.75 34.27
N LEU A 25 0.25 15.07 33.49
CA LEU A 25 1.43 15.66 32.89
C LEU A 25 1.07 16.83 31.97
N ALA A 26 0.10 16.62 31.07
CA ALA A 26 -0.36 17.65 30.15
C ALA A 26 -0.88 18.89 30.90
N ALA A 27 -1.68 18.67 31.96
CA ALA A 27 -2.21 19.71 32.83
C ALA A 27 -1.11 20.45 33.61
N ASN A 28 -0.09 19.72 34.08
CA ASN A 28 1.07 20.29 34.77
C ASN A 28 1.89 21.22 33.86
N ILE A 29 2.05 20.86 32.57
CA ILE A 29 2.74 21.70 31.58
C ILE A 29 1.92 22.94 31.25
N GLY A 30 0.62 22.78 31.01
CA GLY A 30 -0.27 23.92 30.87
C GLY A 30 -1.65 23.57 30.30
N PRO A 31 -2.66 24.42 30.57
CA PRO A 31 -4.05 24.15 30.22
C PRO A 31 -4.30 24.03 28.70
N GLY A 32 -3.51 24.74 27.89
CA GLY A 32 -3.57 24.63 26.43
C GLY A 32 -3.14 23.26 25.92
N LEU A 33 -2.04 22.72 26.47
CA LEU A 33 -1.54 21.40 26.11
C LEU A 33 -2.46 20.30 26.65
N ALA A 34 -2.97 20.42 27.87
CA ALA A 34 -3.99 19.50 28.41
C ALA A 34 -5.24 19.40 27.52
N LYS A 35 -5.62 20.53 26.90
CA LYS A 35 -6.72 20.53 25.94
C LYS A 35 -6.32 19.92 24.58
N ALA A 36 -5.08 20.05 24.15
CA ALA A 36 -4.63 19.55 22.84
C ALA A 36 -4.15 18.09 22.86
N ALA A 37 -3.80 17.55 24.03
CA ALA A 37 -3.29 16.21 24.21
C ALA A 37 -4.33 15.16 23.78
N LEU A 38 -3.86 14.18 22.99
CA LEU A 38 -4.65 13.03 22.56
C LEU A 38 -4.19 11.76 23.26
N ILE A 39 -2.89 11.48 23.23
CA ILE A 39 -2.23 10.34 23.87
C ILE A 39 -0.85 10.78 24.38
N VAL A 40 -0.13 9.87 25.01
CA VAL A 40 1.30 10.01 25.29
C VAL A 40 2.09 8.91 24.58
N THR A 41 3.36 9.18 24.26
CA THR A 41 4.33 8.11 24.04
C THR A 41 5.19 7.94 25.29
N VAL A 42 5.32 6.73 25.79
CA VAL A 42 6.16 6.38 26.93
C VAL A 42 7.24 5.43 26.45
N ASP A 43 8.50 5.86 26.52
CA ASP A 43 9.68 5.12 26.03
C ASP A 43 9.55 4.66 24.57
N GLY A 44 8.84 5.46 23.75
CA GLY A 44 8.60 5.21 22.33
C GLY A 44 7.27 4.50 22.01
N GLU A 45 6.53 4.03 23.01
CA GLU A 45 5.26 3.33 22.81
C GLU A 45 4.06 4.22 23.10
N GLY A 46 3.05 4.22 22.23
CA GLY A 46 1.79 4.95 22.43
C GLY A 46 0.97 4.39 23.59
N ARG A 47 0.45 5.27 24.46
CA ARG A 47 -0.41 4.94 25.60
C ARG A 47 -1.49 6.00 25.79
N ASP A 48 -2.67 5.57 26.23
CA ASP A 48 -3.81 6.44 26.56
C ASP A 48 -3.44 7.44 27.66
N LEU A 49 -4.10 8.60 27.67
CA LEU A 49 -3.77 9.68 28.60
C LEU A 49 -4.10 9.36 30.06
N ASP A 50 -5.03 8.45 30.32
CA ASP A 50 -5.49 8.06 31.65
C ASP A 50 -4.63 6.94 32.28
N ARG A 51 -3.71 6.34 31.51
CA ARG A 51 -2.77 5.35 32.02
C ARG A 51 -1.71 5.99 32.91
N ALA A 52 -1.42 5.33 34.02
CA ALA A 52 -0.38 5.75 34.95
C ALA A 52 1.01 5.73 34.28
N LEU A 53 1.83 6.73 34.60
CA LEU A 53 3.19 6.87 34.11
C LEU A 53 4.19 6.17 35.05
N ASP A 54 5.21 5.56 34.45
CA ASP A 54 6.29 4.91 35.16
C ASP A 54 7.37 5.92 35.60
N ALA A 55 7.95 5.70 36.79
CA ALA A 55 9.01 6.57 37.29
C ALA A 55 10.28 6.44 36.42
N GLY A 56 10.80 7.57 35.94
CA GLY A 56 12.00 7.64 35.11
C GLY A 56 11.73 7.53 33.60
N ALA A 57 10.49 7.28 33.18
CA ALA A 57 10.15 7.11 31.78
C ALA A 57 10.37 8.40 30.94
N ALA A 58 10.71 8.21 29.67
CA ALA A 58 10.72 9.28 28.68
C ALA A 58 9.32 9.44 28.09
N VAL A 59 8.69 10.58 28.35
CA VAL A 59 7.28 10.82 27.98
C VAL A 59 7.18 11.97 27.00
N SER A 60 6.44 11.77 25.91
CA SER A 60 6.06 12.85 24.99
C SER A 60 4.54 12.94 24.88
N ILE A 61 4.01 14.16 24.80
CA ILE A 61 2.58 14.41 24.61
C ILE A 61 2.33 14.47 23.11
N VAL A 62 1.38 13.66 22.64
CA VAL A 62 0.97 13.63 21.23
C VAL A 62 -0.25 14.52 21.06
N THR A 63 -0.23 15.37 20.04
CA THR A 63 -1.37 16.21 19.65
C THR A 63 -1.74 15.98 18.18
N ALA A 64 -2.83 16.57 17.72
CA ALA A 64 -3.39 16.33 16.39
C ALA A 64 -2.51 16.82 15.21
N ASP A 65 -1.37 17.47 15.49
CA ASP A 65 -0.42 18.00 14.51
C ASP A 65 0.69 17.02 14.12
N SER A 66 0.77 15.85 14.77
CA SER A 66 1.72 14.80 14.45
C SER A 66 1.06 13.64 13.69
N ASP A 67 1.87 12.84 12.99
CA ASP A 67 1.40 11.64 12.29
C ASP A 67 0.77 10.64 13.26
N GLU A 68 1.36 10.46 14.44
CA GLU A 68 0.81 9.63 15.52
C GLU A 68 -0.56 10.16 15.99
N GLY A 69 -0.70 11.48 16.17
CA GLY A 69 -1.97 12.08 16.56
C GLY A 69 -3.06 11.91 15.50
N LEU A 70 -2.72 12.05 14.21
CA LEU A 70 -3.63 11.76 13.12
C LEU A 70 -4.01 10.28 13.05
N HIS A 71 -3.05 9.39 13.30
CA HIS A 71 -3.28 7.95 13.40
C HIS A 71 -4.29 7.63 14.51
N THR A 72 -4.10 8.15 15.74
CA THR A 72 -5.05 7.99 16.86
C THR A 72 -6.43 8.56 16.54
N LEU A 73 -6.51 9.75 15.92
CA LEU A 73 -7.80 10.34 15.52
C LEU A 73 -8.55 9.43 14.55
N ARG A 74 -7.86 8.88 13.55
CA ARG A 74 -8.46 7.97 12.56
C ARG A 74 -8.91 6.66 13.19
N HIS A 75 -8.06 6.08 14.01
CA HIS A 75 -8.35 4.87 14.76
C HIS A 75 -9.62 5.05 15.63
N SER A 76 -9.65 6.11 16.43
CA SER A 76 -10.81 6.40 17.30
C SER A 76 -12.07 6.74 16.51
N THR A 77 -11.95 7.40 15.35
CA THR A 77 -13.09 7.67 14.45
C THR A 77 -13.63 6.38 13.84
N ALA A 78 -12.79 5.37 13.59
CA ALA A 78 -13.23 4.07 13.10
C ALA A 78 -14.13 3.36 14.13
N HIS A 79 -13.81 3.44 15.43
CA HIS A 79 -14.69 2.91 16.48
C HIS A 79 -16.05 3.61 16.52
N VAL A 80 -16.07 4.95 16.38
CA VAL A 80 -17.33 5.70 16.29
C VAL A 80 -18.15 5.31 15.06
N LEU A 81 -17.48 5.02 13.93
CA LEU A 81 -18.14 4.47 12.74
C LEU A 81 -18.77 3.10 13.04
N ALA A 82 -18.03 2.20 13.69
CA ALA A 82 -18.54 0.88 14.04
C ALA A 82 -19.77 0.96 14.95
N GLN A 83 -19.71 1.74 16.03
CA GLN A 83 -20.85 1.99 16.89
C GLN A 83 -22.05 2.57 16.11
N ALA A 84 -21.82 3.58 15.26
CA ALA A 84 -22.90 4.20 14.48
C ALA A 84 -23.61 3.20 13.56
N VAL A 85 -22.86 2.28 12.94
CA VAL A 85 -23.44 1.22 12.11
C VAL A 85 -24.24 0.23 12.96
N LEU A 86 -23.71 -0.22 14.09
CA LEU A 86 -24.41 -1.17 14.96
C LEU A 86 -25.70 -0.58 15.56
N ASP A 87 -25.71 0.72 15.84
CA ASP A 87 -26.92 1.43 16.31
C ASP A 87 -28.01 1.49 15.24
N LEU A 88 -27.63 1.70 13.98
CA LEU A 88 -28.56 1.90 12.86
C LEU A 88 -29.03 0.57 12.24
N TRP A 89 -28.21 -0.48 12.29
CA TRP A 89 -28.52 -1.82 11.78
C TRP A 89 -28.49 -2.88 12.87
N PRO A 90 -29.59 -3.07 13.62
CA PRO A 90 -29.71 -4.14 14.59
C PRO A 90 -29.42 -5.51 13.96
N GLY A 91 -28.48 -6.25 14.53
CA GLY A 91 -28.04 -7.56 14.02
C GLY A 91 -26.86 -7.51 13.04
N ALA A 92 -26.36 -6.32 12.69
CA ALA A 92 -25.07 -6.20 12.03
C ALA A 92 -23.94 -6.66 12.96
N THR A 93 -22.84 -7.11 12.37
CA THR A 93 -21.57 -7.38 13.06
C THR A 93 -20.43 -6.74 12.26
N HIS A 94 -19.26 -6.64 12.88
CA HIS A 94 -18.10 -5.98 12.31
C HIS A 94 -16.88 -6.90 12.35
N ALA A 95 -15.83 -6.60 11.60
CA ALA A 95 -14.63 -7.43 11.57
C ALA A 95 -13.40 -6.65 12.04
N ILE A 96 -12.76 -5.90 11.14
CA ILE A 96 -11.54 -5.13 11.42
C ILE A 96 -11.73 -3.68 10.96
N GLY A 97 -11.07 -2.75 11.66
CA GLY A 97 -11.22 -1.32 11.43
C GLY A 97 -9.96 -0.47 11.55
N PRO A 98 -8.88 -0.77 10.80
CA PRO A 98 -7.61 -0.09 11.01
C PRO A 98 -7.60 1.34 10.45
N PRO A 99 -6.80 2.23 11.07
CA PRO A 99 -6.37 3.46 10.42
C PRO A 99 -5.46 3.15 9.22
N ILE A 100 -5.50 4.03 8.22
CA ILE A 100 -4.66 4.01 7.03
C ILE A 100 -4.01 5.39 6.81
N GLU A 101 -3.03 5.49 5.91
CA GLU A 101 -2.19 6.68 5.70
C GLU A 101 -2.96 8.01 5.58
N HIS A 102 -4.17 7.98 5.00
CA HIS A 102 -5.01 9.17 4.83
C HIS A 102 -6.44 9.01 5.35
N GLY A 103 -6.69 8.03 6.22
CA GLY A 103 -8.04 7.78 6.72
C GLY A 103 -8.16 6.52 7.56
N PHE A 104 -9.29 5.84 7.43
CA PHE A 104 -9.56 4.56 8.08
C PHE A 104 -10.59 3.81 7.22
N TYR A 105 -10.77 2.53 7.52
CA TYR A 105 -11.95 1.80 7.07
C TYR A 105 -12.49 0.94 8.20
N TYR A 106 -13.70 0.43 8.03
CA TYR A 106 -14.24 -0.62 8.88
C TYR A 106 -15.06 -1.61 8.03
N ASP A 107 -14.86 -2.90 8.28
CA ASP A 107 -15.57 -3.99 7.60
C ASP A 107 -16.79 -4.47 8.39
N PHE A 108 -17.94 -4.56 7.71
CA PHE A 108 -19.23 -4.93 8.29
C PHE A 108 -19.89 -6.10 7.58
N GLU A 109 -20.60 -6.92 8.33
CA GLU A 109 -21.56 -7.89 7.84
C GLU A 109 -22.96 -7.44 8.27
N LEU A 110 -23.82 -7.14 7.30
CA LEU A 110 -25.20 -6.75 7.55
C LEU A 110 -26.10 -7.99 7.65
N PRO A 111 -27.18 -7.95 8.47
CA PRO A 111 -28.12 -9.05 8.56
C PRO A 111 -28.78 -9.31 7.21
N ASP A 112 -29.18 -10.57 6.98
CA ASP A 112 -29.87 -11.05 5.77
C ASP A 112 -29.14 -10.75 4.44
N GLY A 113 -27.83 -10.47 4.47
CA GLY A 113 -27.05 -10.14 3.28
C GLY A 113 -27.36 -8.74 2.73
N GLY A 114 -27.85 -7.83 3.57
CA GLY A 114 -28.11 -6.44 3.20
C GLY A 114 -26.87 -5.75 2.65
N VAL A 115 -27.08 -4.70 1.84
CA VAL A 115 -25.99 -3.89 1.28
C VAL A 115 -26.16 -2.42 1.61
N PHE A 116 -25.06 -1.74 1.93
CA PHE A 116 -25.05 -0.30 2.08
C PHE A 116 -25.24 0.38 0.72
N SER A 117 -26.07 1.40 0.72
CA SER A 117 -26.23 2.36 -0.36
C SER A 117 -25.41 3.63 -0.10
N ALA A 118 -25.34 4.51 -1.09
CA ALA A 118 -24.70 5.82 -0.91
C ALA A 118 -25.45 6.70 0.12
N ASP A 119 -26.79 6.59 0.16
CA ASP A 119 -27.63 7.36 1.08
C ASP A 119 -27.42 6.92 2.54
N ASP A 120 -27.06 5.65 2.76
CA ASP A 120 -26.76 5.13 4.10
C ASP A 120 -25.52 5.80 4.72
N LEU A 121 -24.54 6.21 3.91
CA LEU A 121 -23.37 6.93 4.40
C LEU A 121 -23.75 8.27 5.04
N GLU A 122 -24.75 8.96 4.49
CA GLU A 122 -25.24 10.22 5.09
C GLU A 122 -25.89 9.96 6.46
N ALA A 123 -26.70 8.89 6.57
CA ALA A 123 -27.33 8.50 7.83
C ALA A 123 -26.29 8.09 8.88
N ILE A 124 -25.28 7.32 8.49
CA ILE A 124 -24.16 6.91 9.35
C ILE A 124 -23.39 8.15 9.83
N GLU A 125 -23.04 9.08 8.94
CA GLU A 125 -22.35 10.31 9.35
C GLU A 125 -23.15 11.11 10.38
N VAL A 126 -24.47 11.21 10.21
CA VAL A 126 -25.34 11.88 11.18
C VAL A 126 -25.25 11.18 12.54
N ARG A 127 -25.36 9.84 12.57
CA ARG A 127 -25.26 9.07 13.81
C ARG A 127 -23.87 9.19 14.47
N MET A 128 -22.80 9.16 13.69
CA MET A 128 -21.43 9.40 14.20
C MET A 128 -21.32 10.76 14.87
N ARG A 129 -21.91 11.82 14.28
CA ARG A 129 -21.91 13.17 14.88
C ARG A 129 -22.70 13.22 16.19
N GLU A 130 -23.78 12.45 16.32
CA GLU A 130 -24.53 12.34 17.58
C GLU A 130 -23.69 11.66 18.67
N ILE A 131 -22.99 10.57 18.35
CA ILE A 131 -22.08 9.87 19.27
C ILE A 131 -20.96 10.79 19.74
N ILE A 132 -20.36 11.54 18.81
CA ILE A 132 -19.33 12.54 19.12
C ILE A 132 -19.89 13.64 20.04
N ALA A 133 -21.10 14.13 19.76
CA ALA A 133 -21.74 15.16 20.58
C ALA A 133 -22.07 14.67 22.00
N SER A 134 -22.21 13.36 22.20
CA SER A 134 -22.41 12.76 23.52
C SER A 134 -21.14 12.61 24.37
N ASP A 135 -19.95 12.88 23.79
CA ASP A 135 -18.66 12.93 24.49
C ASP A 135 -18.37 11.71 25.36
N GLN A 136 -18.55 10.52 24.79
CA GLN A 136 -18.36 9.24 25.46
C GLN A 136 -16.87 9.01 25.73
N GLU A 137 -16.51 8.62 26.95
CA GLU A 137 -15.14 8.24 27.29
C GLU A 137 -14.78 6.91 26.62
N PHE A 138 -13.54 6.79 26.15
CA PHE A 138 -12.98 5.53 25.69
C PHE A 138 -12.36 4.82 26.88
N GLU A 139 -13.01 3.76 27.36
CA GLU A 139 -12.56 3.00 28.51
C GLU A 139 -11.79 1.76 28.05
N ARG A 140 -10.52 1.67 28.45
CA ARG A 140 -9.66 0.54 28.16
C ARG A 140 -9.81 -0.55 29.21
N HIS A 141 -9.97 -1.79 28.78
CA HIS A 141 -10.05 -2.96 29.64
C HIS A 141 -8.97 -3.98 29.28
N GLU A 142 -8.50 -4.73 30.28
CA GLU A 142 -7.57 -5.84 30.12
C GLU A 142 -8.17 -7.09 30.77
N THR A 143 -8.12 -8.21 30.05
CA THR A 143 -8.62 -9.49 30.51
C THR A 143 -7.77 -10.64 29.97
N GLY A 144 -7.96 -11.84 30.50
CA GLY A 144 -7.36 -13.06 29.93
C GLY A 144 -8.13 -13.57 28.71
N ALA A 145 -7.45 -14.36 27.87
CA ALA A 145 -8.02 -14.93 26.66
C ALA A 145 -9.38 -15.64 26.85
N ALA A 146 -9.54 -16.42 27.93
CA ALA A 146 -10.78 -17.17 28.19
C ALA A 146 -11.98 -16.24 28.45
N GLU A 147 -11.80 -15.21 29.26
CA GLU A 147 -12.85 -14.24 29.58
C GLU A 147 -13.16 -13.34 28.37
N ALA A 148 -12.16 -12.99 27.55
CA ALA A 148 -12.40 -12.31 26.27
C ALA A 148 -13.21 -13.17 25.29
N LEU A 149 -12.94 -14.48 25.20
CA LEU A 149 -13.70 -15.40 24.35
C LEU A 149 -15.16 -15.53 24.80
N ASP A 150 -15.41 -15.50 26.11
CA ASP A 150 -16.75 -15.47 26.67
C ASP A 150 -17.46 -14.13 26.38
N LEU A 151 -16.76 -13.00 26.52
CA LEU A 151 -17.27 -11.66 26.20
C LEU A 151 -17.71 -11.57 24.73
N PHE A 152 -16.89 -12.10 23.82
CA PHE A 152 -17.15 -12.12 22.39
C PHE A 152 -17.81 -13.44 21.91
N ALA A 153 -18.46 -14.21 22.79
CA ALA A 153 -19.00 -15.53 22.45
C ALA A 153 -19.91 -15.53 21.20
N GLY A 154 -20.69 -14.46 21.01
CA GLY A 154 -21.59 -14.26 19.87
C GLY A 154 -20.94 -13.61 18.64
N HIS A 155 -19.66 -13.25 18.70
CA HIS A 155 -19.00 -12.43 17.71
C HIS A 155 -17.91 -13.23 16.96
N ARG A 156 -18.29 -13.82 15.82
CA ARG A 156 -17.43 -14.72 15.03
C ARG A 156 -16.02 -14.18 14.78
N TYR A 157 -15.91 -12.96 14.26
CA TYR A 157 -14.63 -12.39 13.82
C TYR A 157 -13.67 -12.15 14.99
N LYS A 158 -14.12 -11.44 16.04
CA LYS A 158 -13.30 -11.19 17.24
C LYS A 158 -12.85 -12.47 17.95
N ARG A 159 -13.69 -13.51 18.02
CA ARG A 159 -13.26 -14.80 18.58
C ARG A 159 -12.10 -15.41 17.79
N GLU A 160 -12.22 -15.42 16.47
CA GLU A 160 -11.19 -15.98 15.61
C GLU A 160 -9.85 -15.22 15.76
N ILE A 161 -9.91 -13.90 15.93
CA ILE A 161 -8.74 -13.06 16.20
C ILE A 161 -8.11 -13.43 17.54
N ILE A 162 -8.90 -13.51 18.62
CA ILE A 162 -8.41 -13.89 19.96
C ILE A 162 -7.76 -15.28 19.93
N GLU A 163 -8.43 -16.28 19.33
CA GLU A 163 -7.93 -17.66 19.23
C GLU A 163 -6.58 -17.72 18.50
N LYS A 164 -6.42 -16.97 17.41
CA LYS A 164 -5.16 -16.95 16.65
C LYS A 164 -4.02 -16.19 17.32
N VAL A 165 -4.31 -15.02 17.88
CA VAL A 165 -3.27 -14.23 18.54
C VAL A 165 -2.73 -14.97 19.76
N THR A 166 -3.62 -15.61 20.51
CA THR A 166 -3.24 -16.38 21.71
C THR A 166 -2.59 -17.73 21.38
N SER A 167 -2.76 -18.28 20.18
CA SER A 167 -2.06 -19.47 19.71
C SER A 167 -0.69 -19.19 19.08
N GLY A 168 -0.32 -17.91 18.88
CA GLY A 168 0.92 -17.50 18.23
C GLY A 168 0.87 -17.54 16.69
N GLU A 169 -0.32 -17.64 16.10
CA GLU A 169 -0.57 -17.65 14.65
C GLU A 169 -1.07 -16.28 14.14
N ALA A 170 -0.63 -15.18 14.78
CA ALA A 170 -1.03 -13.83 14.40
C ALA A 170 -0.33 -13.37 13.12
N ASP A 171 -1.12 -12.97 12.12
CA ASP A 171 -0.65 -12.25 10.94
C ASP A 171 -0.60 -10.73 11.23
N VAL A 172 0.07 -9.95 10.37
CA VAL A 172 0.28 -8.49 10.55
C VAL A 172 -1.02 -7.70 10.74
N GLU A 173 -2.13 -8.13 10.12
CA GLU A 173 -3.44 -7.48 10.27
C GLU A 173 -4.06 -7.66 11.66
N MET A 174 -3.61 -8.64 12.45
CA MET A 174 -4.17 -8.99 13.77
C MET A 174 -3.37 -8.40 14.96
N SER A 175 -2.15 -7.92 14.72
CA SER A 175 -1.27 -7.43 15.79
C SER A 175 -1.75 -6.15 16.47
N GLY A 176 -2.65 -5.40 15.82
CA GLY A 176 -3.29 -4.21 16.39
C GLY A 176 -4.56 -4.50 17.20
N GLU A 177 -5.04 -5.74 17.24
CA GLU A 177 -6.30 -6.09 17.92
C GLU A 177 -6.10 -6.93 19.19
N ALA A 178 -5.01 -7.70 19.32
CA ALA A 178 -4.69 -8.41 20.56
C ALA A 178 -3.18 -8.57 20.77
N THR A 179 -2.76 -8.76 22.02
CA THR A 179 -1.34 -8.92 22.38
C THR A 179 -0.94 -10.39 22.51
N ALA A 180 0.29 -10.71 22.10
CA ALA A 180 0.79 -12.10 22.04
C ALA A 180 1.14 -12.70 23.42
N ASP A 181 1.12 -11.90 24.49
CA ASP A 181 1.44 -12.30 25.87
C ASP A 181 0.29 -13.02 26.60
N GLY A 182 -0.84 -13.23 25.91
CA GLY A 182 -2.04 -13.89 26.46
C GLY A 182 -3.00 -12.92 27.15
N THR A 183 -2.63 -11.64 27.27
CA THR A 183 -3.53 -10.55 27.66
C THR A 183 -4.36 -10.15 26.46
N VAL A 184 -5.65 -9.90 26.66
CA VAL A 184 -6.54 -9.37 25.63
C VAL A 184 -7.02 -8.00 26.08
N THR A 185 -6.95 -7.04 25.17
CA THR A 185 -7.35 -5.66 25.39
C THR A 185 -8.58 -5.35 24.57
N TYR A 186 -9.51 -4.61 25.15
CA TYR A 186 -10.69 -4.13 24.46
C TYR A 186 -11.08 -2.76 24.99
N TYR A 187 -11.78 -2.01 24.15
CA TYR A 187 -12.30 -0.70 24.52
C TYR A 187 -13.81 -0.74 24.54
N SER A 188 -14.38 -0.02 25.50
CA SER A 188 -15.81 0.28 25.54
C SER A 188 -16.05 1.78 25.53
N ASN A 189 -17.14 2.21 24.91
CA ASN A 189 -17.61 3.59 25.03
C ASN A 189 -19.14 3.65 24.99
N GLY A 190 -19.70 4.58 25.76
CA GLY A 190 -21.15 4.76 25.90
C GLY A 190 -21.87 3.56 26.49
N ASP A 191 -23.16 3.41 26.18
CA ASP A 191 -24.06 2.45 26.83
C ASP A 191 -23.95 1.00 26.33
N GLY A 192 -22.89 0.63 25.60
CA GLY A 192 -22.69 -0.78 25.24
C GLY A 192 -21.87 -1.11 23.99
N PHE A 193 -21.20 -0.15 23.35
CA PHE A 193 -20.26 -0.51 22.29
C PHE A 193 -18.97 -1.06 22.91
N VAL A 194 -18.55 -2.22 22.44
CA VAL A 194 -17.32 -2.91 22.87
C VAL A 194 -16.60 -3.41 21.64
N ASP A 195 -15.30 -3.13 21.56
CA ASP A 195 -14.48 -3.54 20.44
C ASP A 195 -13.10 -4.03 20.87
N LEU A 196 -12.61 -5.05 20.17
CA LEU A 196 -11.32 -5.65 20.41
C LEU A 196 -10.24 -4.76 19.78
N CYS A 197 -9.35 -4.21 20.61
CA CYS A 197 -8.38 -3.21 20.17
C CYS A 197 -7.29 -3.00 21.24
N THR A 198 -6.03 -2.84 20.82
CA THR A 198 -4.91 -2.51 21.71
C THR A 198 -4.81 -1.02 22.05
N GLY A 199 -5.44 -0.18 21.23
CA GLY A 199 -5.36 1.28 21.25
C GLY A 199 -3.98 1.80 20.87
N PRO A 200 -3.61 3.01 21.31
CA PRO A 200 -4.38 3.89 22.19
C PRO A 200 -5.52 4.64 21.48
N HIS A 201 -6.47 5.16 22.26
CA HIS A 201 -7.57 6.00 21.80
C HIS A 201 -7.43 7.45 22.28
N VAL A 202 -8.17 8.36 21.62
CA VAL A 202 -8.39 9.71 22.18
C VAL A 202 -9.20 9.62 23.47
N PRO A 203 -9.13 10.61 24.38
CA PRO A 203 -9.79 10.51 25.69
C PRO A 203 -11.32 10.33 25.64
N SER A 204 -11.96 10.93 24.62
CA SER A 204 -13.41 10.87 24.46
C SER A 204 -13.82 11.10 23.01
N THR A 205 -15.01 10.64 22.63
CA THR A 205 -15.56 10.83 21.27
C THR A 205 -15.71 12.31 20.91
N GLY A 206 -15.90 13.21 21.89
CA GLY A 206 -15.97 14.65 21.65
C GLY A 206 -14.65 15.28 21.16
N ARG A 207 -13.54 14.55 21.22
CA ARG A 207 -12.26 14.96 20.61
C ARG A 207 -12.24 14.77 19.09
N LEU A 208 -13.18 14.02 18.54
CA LEU A 208 -13.29 13.73 17.12
C LEU A 208 -14.23 14.74 16.49
N GLY A 209 -13.80 15.49 15.46
CA GLY A 209 -14.66 16.56 14.92
C GLY A 209 -14.52 16.84 13.43
N HIS A 210 -13.47 16.35 12.79
CA HIS A 210 -13.18 16.68 11.40
C HIS A 210 -12.97 15.41 10.59
N PHE A 211 -14.08 14.73 10.30
CA PHE A 211 -14.10 13.52 9.50
C PHE A 211 -15.10 13.62 8.34
N ALA A 212 -14.97 12.71 7.38
CA ALA A 212 -15.93 12.46 6.31
C ALA A 212 -15.86 10.99 5.88
N LEU A 213 -17.02 10.38 5.61
CA LEU A 213 -17.10 9.10 4.93
C LEU A 213 -16.93 9.29 3.42
N GLN A 214 -16.43 8.26 2.75
CA GLN A 214 -15.99 8.36 1.34
C GLN A 214 -16.75 7.41 0.43
N LYS A 215 -16.60 6.10 0.64
CA LYS A 215 -17.15 5.08 -0.24
C LYS A 215 -17.35 3.75 0.48
N VAL A 216 -18.23 2.94 -0.06
CA VAL A 216 -18.40 1.53 0.30
C VAL A 216 -17.66 0.67 -0.74
N ALA A 217 -16.97 -0.37 -0.28
CA ALA A 217 -16.37 -1.39 -1.13
C ALA A 217 -16.68 -2.80 -0.60
N GLY A 218 -16.57 -3.82 -1.45
CA GLY A 218 -16.58 -5.21 -1.00
C GLY A 218 -15.20 -5.61 -0.47
N ALA A 219 -15.18 -6.37 0.62
CA ALA A 219 -13.98 -7.03 1.13
C ALA A 219 -14.30 -8.49 1.44
N TYR A 220 -13.29 -9.35 1.40
CA TYR A 220 -13.42 -10.72 1.88
C TYR A 220 -12.64 -10.85 3.18
N TRP A 221 -13.19 -11.58 4.15
CA TRP A 221 -12.46 -11.89 5.37
C TRP A 221 -11.12 -12.56 5.02
N ARG A 222 -10.02 -11.94 5.45
CA ARG A 222 -8.62 -12.32 5.11
C ARG A 222 -8.28 -12.36 3.63
N GLY A 223 -9.06 -11.67 2.79
CA GLY A 223 -8.91 -11.73 1.34
C GLY A 223 -9.23 -13.11 0.74
N ASP A 224 -9.82 -14.03 1.51
CA ASP A 224 -10.24 -15.33 1.01
C ASP A 224 -11.65 -15.23 0.40
N GLU A 225 -11.73 -15.29 -0.92
CA GLU A 225 -12.97 -15.23 -1.71
C GLU A 225 -14.00 -16.33 -1.34
N LYS A 226 -13.58 -17.36 -0.60
CA LYS A 226 -14.47 -18.42 -0.07
C LYS A 226 -15.15 -18.04 1.25
N GLN A 227 -14.72 -16.96 1.90
CA GLN A 227 -15.31 -16.45 3.13
C GLN A 227 -16.49 -15.51 2.84
N PRO A 228 -17.32 -15.19 3.85
CA PRO A 228 -18.37 -14.19 3.69
C PRO A 228 -17.82 -12.87 3.15
N MET A 229 -18.55 -12.30 2.19
CA MET A 229 -18.25 -10.97 1.68
C MET A 229 -18.70 -9.93 2.70
N LEU A 230 -17.73 -9.15 3.18
CA LEU A 230 -17.91 -8.01 4.05
C LEU A 230 -18.08 -6.73 3.23
N GLN A 231 -18.62 -5.71 3.87
CA GLN A 231 -18.76 -4.38 3.31
C GLN A 231 -17.87 -3.40 4.05
N ARG A 232 -16.90 -2.86 3.33
CA ARG A 232 -15.89 -1.93 3.82
C ARG A 232 -16.38 -0.51 3.63
N ILE A 233 -16.54 0.24 4.72
CA ILE A 233 -16.80 1.67 4.67
C ILE A 233 -15.48 2.41 4.87
N TYR A 234 -15.09 3.24 3.91
CA TYR A 234 -13.93 4.12 4.00
C TYR A 234 -14.30 5.49 4.56
N GLY A 235 -13.43 6.04 5.41
CA GLY A 235 -13.54 7.39 5.93
C GLY A 235 -12.18 8.06 6.11
N THR A 236 -12.18 9.34 6.42
CA THR A 236 -10.97 10.11 6.72
C THR A 236 -11.20 11.02 7.93
N ALA A 237 -10.17 11.25 8.75
CA ALA A 237 -10.22 12.13 9.93
C ALA A 237 -8.93 12.96 10.04
N TRP A 238 -9.08 14.21 10.51
CA TRP A 238 -8.02 15.21 10.54
C TRP A 238 -8.06 16.04 11.83
N GLY A 239 -6.92 16.64 12.20
CA GLY A 239 -6.82 17.49 13.40
C GLY A 239 -7.62 18.79 13.32
N ASP A 240 -7.88 19.32 12.12
CA ASP A 240 -8.66 20.53 11.93
C ASP A 240 -9.53 20.52 10.65
N LYS A 241 -10.51 21.43 10.61
CA LYS A 241 -11.43 21.60 9.47
C LYS A 241 -10.72 22.02 8.17
N LYS A 242 -9.63 22.78 8.25
CA LYS A 242 -8.89 23.27 7.09
C LYS A 242 -8.15 22.11 6.41
N ALA A 243 -7.53 21.23 7.19
CA ALA A 243 -6.84 20.02 6.74
C ALA A 243 -7.82 19.05 6.07
N LEU A 244 -8.98 18.76 6.71
CA LEU A 244 -10.04 17.95 6.10
C LEU A 244 -10.48 18.54 4.74
N LYS A 245 -10.80 19.84 4.71
CA LYS A 245 -11.23 20.50 3.46
C LYS A 245 -10.15 20.43 2.37
N ALA A 246 -8.89 20.62 2.74
CA ALA A 246 -7.76 20.53 1.80
C ALA A 246 -7.63 19.10 1.24
N HIS A 247 -7.76 18.08 2.08
CA HIS A 247 -7.71 16.68 1.66
C HIS A 247 -8.86 16.33 0.72
N LEU A 248 -10.11 16.66 1.08
CA LEU A 248 -11.28 16.42 0.23
C LEU A 248 -11.17 17.16 -1.11
N HIS A 249 -10.62 18.37 -1.11
CA HIS A 249 -10.35 19.10 -2.35
C HIS A 249 -9.32 18.37 -3.23
N ARG A 250 -8.23 17.85 -2.65
CA ARG A 250 -7.24 17.04 -3.40
C ARG A 250 -7.87 15.79 -4.00
N LEU A 251 -8.73 15.09 -3.26
CA LEU A 251 -9.42 13.91 -3.79
C LEU A 251 -10.33 14.26 -4.98
N ALA A 252 -11.10 15.34 -4.87
CA ALA A 252 -11.94 15.81 -5.98
C ALA A 252 -11.11 16.24 -7.20
N GLU A 253 -9.95 16.88 -6.99
CA GLU A 253 -9.04 17.23 -8.08
C GLU A 253 -8.37 15.98 -8.70
N ALA A 254 -8.05 14.97 -7.91
CA ALA A 254 -7.53 13.69 -8.40
C ALA A 254 -8.58 12.94 -9.24
N GLU A 255 -9.83 12.88 -8.78
CA GLU A 255 -10.93 12.23 -9.50
C GLU A 255 -11.21 12.90 -10.86
N LYS A 256 -11.14 14.23 -10.93
CA LYS A 256 -11.24 14.96 -12.21
C LYS A 256 -10.13 14.61 -13.21
N ARG A 257 -8.99 14.13 -12.72
CA ARG A 257 -7.81 13.78 -13.51
C ARG A 257 -7.62 12.27 -13.66
N ASP A 258 -8.58 11.47 -13.20
CA ASP A 258 -8.55 10.02 -13.36
C ASP A 258 -8.56 9.67 -14.85
N HIS A 259 -7.52 8.97 -15.31
CA HIS A 259 -7.37 8.63 -16.72
C HIS A 259 -8.50 7.73 -17.24
N ARG A 260 -9.19 6.96 -16.38
CA ARG A 260 -10.33 6.11 -16.78
C ARG A 260 -11.54 6.96 -17.11
N ARG A 261 -11.79 7.98 -16.28
CA ARG A 261 -12.84 8.98 -16.53
C ARG A 261 -12.54 9.74 -17.82
N LEU A 262 -11.32 10.26 -17.95
CA LEU A 262 -10.90 10.99 -19.15
C LEU A 262 -10.91 10.10 -20.39
N ALA A 263 -10.50 8.84 -20.28
CA ALA A 263 -10.53 7.89 -21.40
C ALA A 263 -11.95 7.67 -21.93
N ALA A 264 -12.95 7.59 -21.05
CA ALA A 264 -14.34 7.49 -21.44
C ALA A 264 -14.89 8.82 -22.00
N GLU A 265 -14.71 9.94 -21.27
CA GLU A 265 -15.22 11.26 -21.67
C GLU A 265 -14.65 11.74 -23.02
N LEU A 266 -13.39 11.42 -23.30
CA LEU A 266 -12.70 11.85 -24.52
C LEU A 266 -12.74 10.83 -25.66
N ASP A 267 -13.37 9.65 -25.44
CA ASP A 267 -13.45 8.55 -26.40
C ASP A 267 -12.05 8.04 -26.82
N LEU A 268 -11.20 7.76 -25.84
CA LEU A 268 -9.82 7.31 -26.05
C LEU A 268 -9.68 5.78 -25.92
N VAL A 269 -10.21 5.21 -24.84
CA VAL A 269 -10.02 3.81 -24.47
C VAL A 269 -11.26 3.30 -23.71
N SER A 270 -11.62 2.03 -23.89
CA SER A 270 -12.62 1.33 -23.08
C SER A 270 -12.11 -0.01 -22.56
N TRP A 271 -12.82 -0.60 -21.59
CA TRP A 271 -12.57 -1.93 -21.04
C TRP A 271 -13.87 -2.73 -21.02
N PRO A 272 -14.27 -3.33 -22.15
CA PRO A 272 -15.50 -4.12 -22.20
C PRO A 272 -15.42 -5.35 -21.30
N ASP A 273 -16.43 -5.57 -20.45
CA ASP A 273 -16.49 -6.72 -19.53
C ASP A 273 -16.32 -8.07 -20.25
N SER A 274 -16.77 -8.17 -21.51
CA SER A 274 -16.64 -9.37 -22.34
C SER A 274 -15.19 -9.77 -22.65
N LEU A 275 -14.22 -8.85 -22.52
CA LEU A 275 -12.80 -9.16 -22.68
C LEU A 275 -12.16 -9.63 -21.37
N GLY A 276 -12.74 -9.25 -20.23
CA GLY A 276 -12.17 -9.46 -18.91
C GLY A 276 -11.31 -8.29 -18.42
N PRO A 277 -10.95 -8.29 -17.12
CA PRO A 277 -10.29 -7.17 -16.48
C PRO A 277 -8.88 -6.96 -17.02
N GLY A 278 -8.50 -5.69 -17.20
CA GLY A 278 -7.12 -5.31 -17.55
C GLY A 278 -6.78 -5.53 -19.01
N LEU A 279 -7.78 -5.56 -19.89
CA LEU A 279 -7.62 -5.66 -21.33
C LEU A 279 -8.30 -4.47 -22.00
N ALA A 280 -7.49 -3.46 -22.31
CA ALA A 280 -7.94 -2.18 -22.85
C ALA A 280 -8.17 -2.26 -24.37
N VAL A 281 -9.25 -1.62 -24.84
CA VAL A 281 -9.54 -1.41 -26.27
C VAL A 281 -9.29 0.04 -26.61
N TRP A 282 -8.30 0.28 -27.47
CA TRP A 282 -7.94 1.63 -27.93
C TRP A 282 -8.90 2.09 -29.04
N HIS A 283 -9.58 3.21 -28.81
CA HIS A 283 -10.48 3.84 -29.79
C HIS A 283 -9.66 4.70 -30.76
N PRO A 284 -10.20 5.17 -31.89
CA PRO A 284 -9.42 5.90 -32.90
C PRO A 284 -8.61 7.08 -32.36
N LYS A 285 -9.16 7.87 -31.42
CA LYS A 285 -8.44 8.99 -30.81
C LYS A 285 -7.32 8.54 -29.87
N GLY A 286 -7.60 7.57 -29.00
CA GLY A 286 -6.57 7.01 -28.12
C GLY A 286 -5.48 6.29 -28.91
N ALA A 287 -5.86 5.55 -29.95
CA ALA A 287 -4.95 4.87 -30.86
C ALA A 287 -4.05 5.86 -31.59
N LEU A 288 -4.54 7.05 -31.96
CA LEU A 288 -3.71 8.11 -32.52
C LEU A 288 -2.68 8.63 -31.49
N VAL A 289 -3.09 8.86 -30.25
CA VAL A 289 -2.16 9.26 -29.16
C VAL A 289 -1.08 8.20 -28.97
N ARG A 290 -1.49 6.94 -28.85
CA ARG A 290 -0.58 5.80 -28.74
C ARG A 290 0.37 5.72 -29.94
N LYS A 291 -0.13 5.83 -31.17
CA LYS A 291 0.70 5.83 -32.39
C LYS A 291 1.76 6.93 -32.35
N LEU A 292 1.41 8.15 -31.95
CA LEU A 292 2.35 9.26 -31.87
C LEU A 292 3.47 8.99 -30.86
N ILE A 293 3.13 8.40 -29.71
CA ILE A 293 4.10 7.99 -28.68
C ILE A 293 5.00 6.86 -29.21
N GLU A 294 4.41 5.85 -29.84
CA GLU A 294 5.15 4.72 -30.41
C GLU A 294 6.09 5.17 -31.54
N ASP A 295 5.64 6.05 -32.44
CA ASP A 295 6.46 6.62 -33.52
C ASP A 295 7.65 7.42 -32.96
N TYR A 296 7.40 8.24 -31.92
CA TYR A 296 8.47 8.96 -31.23
C TYR A 296 9.47 7.98 -30.59
N SER A 297 8.99 6.97 -29.85
CA SER A 297 9.86 5.96 -29.25
C SER A 297 10.70 5.23 -30.30
N ARG A 298 10.09 4.81 -31.43
CA ARG A 298 10.82 4.22 -32.56
C ARG A 298 11.89 5.17 -33.08
N GLN A 299 11.55 6.43 -33.34
CA GLN A 299 12.53 7.40 -33.84
C GLN A 299 13.72 7.58 -32.86
N ARG A 300 13.44 7.68 -31.54
CA ARG A 300 14.48 7.80 -30.52
C ARG A 300 15.40 6.57 -30.52
N HIS A 301 14.85 5.36 -30.52
CA HIS A 301 15.62 4.12 -30.54
C HIS A 301 16.40 3.94 -31.85
N GLU A 302 15.84 4.29 -33.00
CA GLU A 302 16.55 4.28 -34.29
C GLU A 302 17.77 5.20 -34.27
N THR A 303 17.59 6.44 -33.80
CA THR A 303 18.70 7.40 -33.66
C THR A 303 19.70 7.03 -32.56
N GLY A 304 19.26 6.25 -31.56
CA GLY A 304 20.08 5.73 -30.47
C GLY A 304 20.89 4.47 -30.82
N GLY A 305 20.78 3.97 -32.06
CA GLY A 305 21.52 2.79 -32.51
C GLY A 305 20.96 1.47 -31.97
N TYR A 306 19.64 1.40 -31.78
CA TYR A 306 18.94 0.16 -31.43
C TYR A 306 18.45 -0.56 -32.68
N ASP A 307 18.62 -1.88 -32.70
CA ASP A 307 18.18 -2.78 -33.75
C ASP A 307 16.73 -3.26 -33.45
N PHE A 308 15.79 -2.96 -34.34
CA PHE A 308 14.39 -3.36 -34.18
C PHE A 308 14.19 -4.86 -34.38
N VAL A 309 13.47 -5.48 -33.46
CA VAL A 309 13.07 -6.89 -33.53
C VAL A 309 11.58 -7.08 -33.27
N TYR A 310 11.05 -8.24 -33.62
CA TYR A 310 9.68 -8.66 -33.36
C TYR A 310 9.68 -10.10 -32.89
N SER A 311 8.98 -10.38 -31.79
CA SER A 311 8.90 -11.73 -31.22
C SER A 311 7.45 -12.22 -31.06
N PRO A 312 7.21 -13.55 -31.11
CA PRO A 312 5.87 -14.12 -30.88
C PRO A 312 5.31 -13.77 -29.49
N HIS A 313 3.98 -13.89 -29.34
CA HIS A 313 3.30 -13.68 -28.04
C HIS A 313 3.21 -14.94 -27.17
N ILE A 314 3.53 -16.11 -27.72
CA ILE A 314 3.41 -17.40 -27.04
C ILE A 314 4.68 -18.22 -27.24
N ALA A 315 5.05 -19.01 -26.24
CA ALA A 315 6.16 -19.96 -26.35
C ALA A 315 5.93 -21.20 -25.47
N LYS A 316 6.63 -22.29 -25.82
CA LYS A 316 6.62 -23.55 -25.07
C LYS A 316 7.22 -23.38 -23.68
N SER A 317 6.75 -24.19 -22.73
CA SER A 317 7.24 -24.22 -21.33
C SER A 317 8.78 -24.25 -21.22
N VAL A 318 9.44 -25.03 -22.09
CA VAL A 318 10.91 -25.16 -22.12
C VAL A 318 11.67 -23.84 -22.21
N LEU A 319 11.13 -22.83 -22.92
CA LEU A 319 11.77 -21.50 -22.99
C LEU A 319 11.75 -20.83 -21.60
N TRP A 320 10.61 -20.93 -20.92
CA TRP A 320 10.36 -20.30 -19.63
C TRP A 320 11.10 -21.02 -18.50
N GLU A 321 11.16 -22.36 -18.54
CA GLU A 321 12.02 -23.19 -17.68
C GLU A 321 13.49 -22.78 -17.83
N THR A 322 13.99 -22.72 -19.07
CA THR A 322 15.39 -22.37 -19.35
C THR A 322 15.74 -20.97 -18.84
N SER A 323 14.81 -20.03 -18.95
CA SER A 323 14.99 -18.65 -18.48
C SER A 323 14.72 -18.45 -16.98
N GLY A 324 14.27 -19.49 -16.26
CA GLY A 324 13.88 -19.44 -14.84
C GLY A 324 12.52 -18.79 -14.54
N HIS A 325 11.79 -18.28 -15.55
CA HIS A 325 10.52 -17.58 -15.30
C HIS A 325 9.43 -18.48 -14.72
N LEU A 326 9.41 -19.77 -15.04
CA LEU A 326 8.46 -20.69 -14.41
C LEU A 326 8.82 -21.00 -12.95
N ASP A 327 10.07 -20.90 -12.54
CA ASP A 327 10.47 -21.13 -11.15
C ASP A 327 10.24 -19.90 -10.27
N PHE A 328 10.49 -18.71 -10.83
CA PHE A 328 10.48 -17.46 -10.07
C PHE A 328 9.23 -16.59 -10.29
N TYR A 329 8.48 -16.79 -11.39
CA TYR A 329 7.41 -15.88 -11.81
C TYR A 329 6.14 -16.60 -12.29
N ALA A 330 5.99 -17.91 -12.07
CA ALA A 330 4.82 -18.66 -12.52
C ALA A 330 3.48 -18.07 -12.02
N ASP A 331 3.43 -17.59 -10.77
CA ASP A 331 2.22 -16.99 -10.21
C ASP A 331 1.79 -15.69 -10.92
N GLY A 332 2.73 -15.01 -11.57
CA GLY A 332 2.49 -13.83 -12.39
C GLY A 332 2.23 -14.13 -13.88
N MET A 333 2.25 -15.40 -14.28
CA MET A 333 2.00 -15.83 -15.66
C MET A 333 0.54 -16.25 -15.85
N TYR A 334 0.01 -16.05 -17.05
CA TYR A 334 -1.28 -16.62 -17.42
C TYR A 334 -1.22 -18.16 -17.37
N PRO A 335 -2.33 -18.84 -17.03
CA PRO A 335 -2.38 -20.29 -17.01
C PRO A 335 -1.93 -20.92 -18.33
N PRO A 336 -1.30 -22.11 -18.27
CA PRO A 336 -0.82 -22.80 -19.45
C PRO A 336 -1.96 -23.18 -20.42
N MET A 337 -1.63 -23.21 -21.71
CA MET A 337 -2.44 -23.81 -22.76
C MET A 337 -1.81 -25.14 -23.18
N GLU A 338 -2.59 -26.21 -23.15
CA GLU A 338 -2.16 -27.54 -23.61
C GLU A 338 -2.57 -27.75 -25.08
N LEU A 339 -1.59 -27.99 -25.94
CA LEU A 339 -1.82 -28.23 -27.37
C LEU A 339 -0.79 -29.23 -27.92
N ASP A 340 -1.27 -30.27 -28.61
CA ASP A 340 -0.44 -31.29 -29.27
C ASP A 340 0.63 -31.94 -28.37
N GLY A 341 0.29 -32.15 -27.09
CA GLY A 341 1.20 -32.74 -26.10
C GLY A 341 2.31 -31.79 -25.63
N ALA A 342 2.17 -30.48 -25.87
CA ALA A 342 3.07 -29.46 -25.36
C ALA A 342 2.30 -28.37 -24.61
N THR A 343 2.95 -27.87 -23.56
CA THR A 343 2.46 -26.76 -22.75
C THR A 343 2.99 -25.44 -23.29
N TYR A 344 2.10 -24.47 -23.49
CA TYR A 344 2.42 -23.12 -23.96
C TYR A 344 1.97 -22.06 -22.98
N TYR A 345 2.70 -20.95 -22.93
CA TYR A 345 2.35 -19.78 -22.13
C TYR A 345 2.36 -18.51 -22.99
N PRO A 346 1.42 -17.57 -22.78
CA PRO A 346 1.57 -16.20 -23.19
C PRO A 346 2.82 -15.58 -22.55
N LYS A 347 3.55 -14.73 -23.29
CA LYS A 347 4.79 -14.12 -22.79
C LYS A 347 4.53 -13.11 -21.67
N PRO A 348 5.13 -13.26 -20.47
CA PRO A 348 5.08 -12.23 -19.43
C PRO A 348 6.13 -11.13 -19.63
N MET A 349 7.17 -11.42 -20.41
CA MET A 349 8.35 -10.58 -20.70
C MET A 349 8.94 -10.94 -22.07
N ASN A 350 9.70 -10.03 -22.69
CA ASN A 350 10.30 -10.25 -24.01
C ASN A 350 11.72 -10.86 -23.96
N CYS A 351 12.40 -10.79 -22.81
CA CYS A 351 13.81 -11.12 -22.63
C CYS A 351 14.24 -12.45 -23.28
N PRO A 352 13.53 -13.58 -23.04
CA PRO A 352 13.95 -14.88 -23.60
C PRO A 352 13.95 -14.93 -25.13
N PHE A 353 13.08 -14.16 -25.78
CA PHE A 353 13.05 -14.07 -27.24
C PHE A 353 14.23 -13.26 -27.78
N HIS A 354 14.60 -12.16 -27.10
CA HIS A 354 15.74 -11.34 -27.50
C HIS A 354 17.05 -12.12 -27.31
N VAL A 355 17.16 -12.93 -26.25
CA VAL A 355 18.26 -13.89 -26.07
C VAL A 355 18.31 -14.92 -27.20
N SER A 356 17.15 -15.44 -27.65
CA SER A 356 17.09 -16.38 -28.78
C SER A 356 17.61 -15.76 -30.08
N ILE A 357 17.34 -14.46 -30.33
CA ILE A 357 17.89 -13.71 -31.45
C ILE A 357 19.41 -13.56 -31.30
N PHE A 358 19.88 -13.22 -30.11
CA PHE A 358 21.31 -13.12 -29.86
C PHE A 358 22.03 -14.46 -30.11
N GLN A 359 21.45 -15.58 -29.69
CA GLN A 359 21.98 -16.94 -29.86
C GLN A 359 21.91 -17.48 -31.29
N SER A 360 21.14 -16.86 -32.20
CA SER A 360 20.88 -17.41 -33.54
C SER A 360 22.10 -17.44 -34.46
N GLY A 361 23.22 -16.80 -34.08
CA GLY A 361 24.44 -16.75 -34.87
C GLY A 361 25.67 -16.55 -34.02
N GLN A 362 26.84 -16.81 -34.61
CA GLN A 362 28.12 -16.53 -33.96
C GLN A 362 28.28 -15.01 -33.75
N ARG A 363 28.90 -14.63 -32.63
CA ARG A 363 29.13 -13.24 -32.23
C ARG A 363 30.60 -13.01 -31.94
N SER A 364 31.15 -11.90 -32.41
CA SER A 364 32.46 -11.39 -32.03
C SER A 364 32.30 -10.36 -30.91
N TYR A 365 33.33 -10.19 -30.07
CA TYR A 365 33.39 -9.06 -29.13
C TYR A 365 33.27 -7.71 -29.86
N ARG A 366 33.66 -7.64 -31.14
CA ARG A 366 33.53 -6.45 -31.99
C ARG A 366 32.10 -6.13 -32.39
N ASP A 367 31.20 -7.10 -32.28
CA ASP A 367 29.78 -6.90 -32.54
C ASP A 367 29.07 -6.25 -31.34
N LEU A 368 29.72 -6.16 -30.18
CA LEU A 368 29.16 -5.60 -28.95
C LEU A 368 29.55 -4.12 -28.78
N PRO A 369 28.66 -3.28 -28.21
CA PRO A 369 27.35 -3.62 -27.66
C PRO A 369 26.27 -3.80 -28.75
N ARG A 370 25.34 -4.73 -28.52
CA ARG A 370 24.12 -4.92 -29.34
C ARG A 370 22.90 -4.51 -28.54
N ARG A 371 22.06 -3.65 -29.10
CA ARG A 371 20.87 -3.13 -28.44
C ARG A 371 19.65 -3.56 -29.23
N LEU A 372 18.91 -4.55 -28.75
CA LEU A 372 17.68 -5.01 -29.41
C LEU A 372 16.49 -4.27 -28.83
N PHE A 373 15.61 -3.73 -29.67
CA PHE A 373 14.42 -3.00 -29.25
C PHE A 373 13.15 -3.60 -29.86
N GLU A 374 12.09 -3.70 -29.05
CA GLU A 374 10.78 -4.15 -29.47
C GLU A 374 9.69 -3.38 -28.72
N LEU A 375 8.68 -2.87 -29.44
CA LEU A 375 7.40 -2.53 -28.82
C LEU A 375 6.64 -3.83 -28.51
N GLY A 376 7.08 -4.53 -27.46
CA GLY A 376 6.72 -5.91 -27.15
C GLY A 376 5.46 -6.00 -26.32
N ALA A 377 4.40 -6.61 -26.88
CA ALA A 377 3.16 -6.83 -26.12
C ALA A 377 3.24 -8.09 -25.26
N VAL A 378 3.06 -7.91 -23.95
CA VAL A 378 3.19 -8.94 -22.92
C VAL A 378 1.89 -9.09 -22.12
N TYR A 379 1.79 -10.21 -21.42
CA TYR A 379 0.62 -10.57 -20.62
C TYR A 379 1.02 -11.03 -19.23
N ARG A 380 0.49 -10.36 -18.19
CA ARG A 380 0.76 -10.69 -16.78
C ARG A 380 -0.54 -11.01 -16.06
N TYR A 381 -0.51 -12.05 -15.24
CA TYR A 381 -1.64 -12.46 -14.43
C TYR A 381 -1.74 -11.58 -13.17
N GLU A 382 -2.28 -10.39 -13.34
CA GLU A 382 -2.60 -9.50 -12.22
C GLU A 382 -3.92 -9.94 -11.56
N LEU A 383 -3.99 -9.90 -10.22
CA LEU A 383 -5.24 -10.15 -9.50
C LEU A 383 -6.32 -9.17 -9.98
N SER A 384 -7.55 -9.66 -10.15
CA SER A 384 -8.66 -8.86 -10.72
C SER A 384 -8.91 -7.57 -9.94
N GLY A 385 -8.82 -7.62 -8.60
CA GLY A 385 -8.97 -6.46 -7.73
C GLY A 385 -7.81 -5.44 -7.80
N ALA A 386 -6.66 -5.84 -8.34
CA ALA A 386 -5.49 -4.96 -8.48
C ALA A 386 -5.46 -4.22 -9.84
N VAL A 387 -6.23 -4.67 -10.82
CA VAL A 387 -6.31 -4.04 -12.14
C VAL A 387 -6.89 -2.62 -12.03
N HIS A 388 -6.23 -1.65 -12.67
CA HIS A 388 -6.63 -0.25 -12.62
C HIS A 388 -6.39 0.48 -13.95
N GLY A 389 -7.39 0.42 -14.84
CA GLY A 389 -7.38 1.10 -16.13
C GLY A 389 -6.13 0.80 -16.96
N LEU A 390 -5.38 1.82 -17.38
CA LEU A 390 -4.09 1.68 -18.08
C LEU A 390 -2.88 1.56 -17.14
N LEU A 391 -2.99 1.94 -15.85
CA LEU A 391 -1.84 1.97 -14.93
C LEU A 391 -1.44 0.57 -14.45
N ARG A 392 -2.42 -0.32 -14.25
CA ARG A 392 -2.19 -1.73 -13.90
C ARG A 392 -3.10 -2.61 -14.74
N SER A 393 -2.51 -3.29 -15.71
CA SER A 393 -3.21 -3.99 -16.81
C SER A 393 -2.68 -5.41 -16.96
N ARG A 394 -3.51 -6.32 -17.46
CA ARG A 394 -3.09 -7.71 -17.75
C ARG A 394 -2.47 -7.86 -19.13
N GLY A 395 -2.83 -7.00 -20.07
CA GLY A 395 -2.20 -6.89 -21.39
C GLY A 395 -1.70 -5.48 -21.64
N PHE A 396 -0.43 -5.34 -22.03
CA PHE A 396 0.18 -4.06 -22.33
C PHE A 396 1.38 -4.21 -23.27
N THR A 397 1.83 -3.09 -23.83
CA THR A 397 2.99 -3.03 -24.72
C THR A 397 4.07 -2.20 -24.04
N GLN A 398 5.25 -2.76 -23.93
CA GLN A 398 6.43 -2.07 -23.40
C GLN A 398 7.30 -1.62 -24.57
N ASP A 399 7.91 -0.44 -24.45
CA ASP A 399 9.05 -0.02 -25.27
C ASP A 399 10.32 -0.70 -24.74
N ASP A 400 10.34 -2.02 -24.90
CA ASP A 400 11.31 -2.91 -24.26
C ASP A 400 12.60 -3.02 -25.06
N SER A 401 13.73 -3.12 -24.34
CA SER A 401 15.04 -3.25 -24.95
C SER A 401 15.97 -4.15 -24.14
N HIS A 402 16.79 -4.93 -24.84
CA HIS A 402 17.83 -5.75 -24.24
C HIS A 402 19.19 -5.43 -24.87
N ILE A 403 20.13 -4.98 -24.02
CA ILE A 403 21.49 -4.64 -24.42
C ILE A 403 22.44 -5.78 -24.04
N PHE A 404 23.09 -6.36 -25.04
CA PHE A 404 24.15 -7.35 -24.88
C PHE A 404 25.48 -6.64 -24.99
N CYS A 405 26.28 -6.67 -23.93
CA CYS A 405 27.58 -6.00 -23.85
C CYS A 405 28.59 -6.85 -23.07
N THR A 406 29.88 -6.50 -23.12
CA THR A 406 30.89 -7.13 -22.27
C THR A 406 30.87 -6.53 -20.85
N PRO A 407 31.39 -7.21 -19.83
CA PRO A 407 31.44 -6.67 -18.47
C PRO A 407 32.11 -5.30 -18.37
N GLU A 408 33.12 -5.04 -19.19
CA GLU A 408 33.84 -3.76 -19.23
C GLU A 408 32.99 -2.62 -19.81
N GLN A 409 31.99 -2.94 -20.64
CA GLN A 409 31.08 -1.97 -21.26
C GLN A 409 29.88 -1.63 -20.37
N VAL A 410 29.61 -2.41 -19.31
CA VAL A 410 28.41 -2.24 -18.47
C VAL A 410 28.27 -0.82 -17.90
N PRO A 411 29.30 -0.20 -17.29
CA PRO A 411 29.15 1.15 -16.72
C PRO A 411 28.77 2.21 -17.77
N ASP A 412 29.43 2.17 -18.94
CA ASP A 412 29.18 3.13 -20.03
C ASP A 412 27.78 2.94 -20.64
N GLU A 413 27.33 1.69 -20.82
CA GLU A 413 25.99 1.40 -21.32
C GLU A 413 24.90 1.81 -20.33
N LEU A 414 25.11 1.61 -19.02
CA LEU A 414 24.15 2.04 -17.99
C LEU A 414 24.01 3.57 -17.94
N GLY A 415 25.12 4.30 -18.01
CA GLY A 415 25.10 5.77 -18.08
C GLY A 415 24.37 6.28 -19.33
N SER A 416 24.73 5.74 -20.50
CA SER A 416 24.07 6.08 -21.77
C SER A 416 22.57 5.77 -21.77
N LEU A 417 22.18 4.62 -21.23
CA LEU A 417 20.77 4.22 -21.12
C LEU A 417 19.99 5.14 -20.17
N LEU A 418 20.57 5.49 -19.02
CA LEU A 418 19.93 6.41 -18.07
C LEU A 418 19.70 7.78 -18.71
N GLU A 419 20.72 8.34 -19.39
CA GLU A 419 20.58 9.60 -20.12
C GLU A 419 19.51 9.50 -21.22
N PHE A 420 19.47 8.39 -21.95
CA PHE A 420 18.44 8.14 -22.96
C PHE A 420 17.04 8.16 -22.34
N THR A 421 16.80 7.41 -21.27
CA THR A 421 15.52 7.35 -20.57
C THR A 421 15.07 8.72 -20.05
N LEU A 422 15.97 9.46 -19.40
CA LEU A 422 15.68 10.83 -18.93
C LEU A 422 15.36 11.77 -20.09
N SER A 423 16.05 11.64 -21.22
CA SER A 423 15.77 12.45 -22.41
C SER A 423 14.38 12.18 -22.98
N VAL A 424 13.93 10.93 -22.94
CA VAL A 424 12.58 10.53 -23.38
C VAL A 424 11.55 11.13 -22.43
N MET A 425 11.72 10.98 -21.11
CA MET A 425 10.80 11.53 -20.11
C MET A 425 10.69 13.07 -20.17
N ARG A 426 11.81 13.78 -20.31
CA ARG A 426 11.83 15.25 -20.47
C ARG A 426 11.08 15.72 -21.72
N ALA A 427 11.09 14.94 -22.79
CA ALA A 427 10.32 15.28 -24.00
C ALA A 427 8.80 15.26 -23.76
N PHE A 428 8.33 14.52 -22.75
CA PHE A 428 6.93 14.53 -22.30
C PHE A 428 6.64 15.60 -21.22
N GLY A 429 7.63 16.43 -20.87
CA GLY A 429 7.51 17.50 -19.87
C GLY A 429 7.68 17.03 -18.43
N PHE A 430 8.30 15.87 -18.21
CA PHE A 430 8.70 15.43 -16.87
C PHE A 430 10.13 15.94 -16.58
N ASP A 431 10.24 16.86 -15.62
CA ASP A 431 11.53 17.49 -15.26
C ASP A 431 11.99 17.17 -13.82
N ASP A 432 11.09 16.67 -12.99
CA ASP A 432 11.35 16.30 -11.60
C ASP A 432 11.43 14.78 -11.48
N PHE A 433 12.62 14.27 -11.15
CA PHE A 433 12.93 12.85 -11.13
C PHE A 433 13.36 12.44 -9.72
N GLN A 434 12.80 11.33 -9.26
CA GLN A 434 13.29 10.62 -8.09
C GLN A 434 13.59 9.19 -8.53
N ALA A 435 14.82 8.73 -8.31
CA ALA A 435 15.21 7.37 -8.64
C ALA A 435 15.23 6.47 -7.39
N LYS A 436 15.01 5.17 -7.59
CA LYS A 436 15.29 4.16 -6.58
C LYS A 436 16.33 3.18 -7.09
N LEU A 437 17.40 2.96 -6.32
CA LEU A 437 18.37 1.91 -6.58
C LEU A 437 17.95 0.65 -5.81
N SER A 438 17.37 -0.31 -6.51
CA SER A 438 16.90 -1.56 -5.90
C SER A 438 18.00 -2.63 -5.93
N THR A 439 18.40 -3.09 -4.74
CA THR A 439 19.53 -4.01 -4.53
C THR A 439 19.07 -5.47 -4.51
N ARG A 440 20.04 -6.40 -4.36
CA ARG A 440 19.81 -7.84 -4.46
C ARG A 440 18.75 -8.36 -3.48
N PRO A 441 17.73 -9.11 -3.96
CA PRO A 441 16.78 -9.80 -3.09
C PRO A 441 17.48 -10.79 -2.15
N THR A 442 17.08 -10.79 -0.88
CA THR A 442 17.64 -11.66 0.16
C THR A 442 17.20 -13.12 0.03
N GLU A 443 16.01 -13.38 -0.51
CA GLU A 443 15.43 -14.72 -0.57
C GLU A 443 15.70 -15.45 -1.89
N LYS A 444 15.45 -14.79 -3.04
CA LYS A 444 15.47 -15.41 -4.37
C LYS A 444 16.24 -14.55 -5.37
N SER A 445 17.47 -14.95 -5.70
CA SER A 445 18.28 -14.33 -6.76
C SER A 445 19.17 -15.35 -7.47
N VAL A 446 19.53 -15.08 -8.71
CA VAL A 446 20.47 -15.88 -9.52
C VAL A 446 21.77 -15.13 -9.79
N GLY A 447 22.86 -15.86 -10.05
CA GLY A 447 24.17 -15.28 -10.38
C GLY A 447 25.14 -15.18 -9.19
N GLU A 448 26.41 -14.89 -9.51
CA GLU A 448 27.50 -14.77 -8.55
C GLU A 448 27.51 -13.39 -7.86
N ASP A 449 27.96 -13.33 -6.61
CA ASP A 449 28.04 -12.10 -5.82
C ASP A 449 28.82 -10.99 -6.54
N ALA A 450 29.94 -11.34 -7.17
CA ALA A 450 30.76 -10.38 -7.89
C ALA A 450 30.04 -9.70 -9.08
N LEU A 451 29.10 -10.39 -9.73
CA LEU A 451 28.29 -9.81 -10.80
C LEU A 451 27.24 -8.85 -10.25
N TRP A 452 26.67 -9.17 -9.09
CA TRP A 452 25.73 -8.31 -8.37
C TRP A 452 26.41 -7.02 -7.90
N ASP A 453 27.61 -7.11 -7.35
CA ASP A 453 28.39 -5.95 -6.93
C ASP A 453 28.72 -5.06 -8.13
N LEU A 454 29.24 -5.66 -9.22
CA LEU A 454 29.54 -4.93 -10.46
C LEU A 454 28.32 -4.18 -11.01
N ALA A 455 27.17 -4.85 -11.08
CA ALA A 455 25.94 -4.26 -11.60
C ALA A 455 25.40 -3.16 -10.68
N THR A 456 25.41 -3.38 -9.36
CA THR A 456 24.90 -2.41 -8.38
C THR A 456 25.77 -1.15 -8.35
N ASP A 457 27.09 -1.31 -8.36
CA ASP A 457 28.03 -0.20 -8.39
C ASP A 457 27.99 0.55 -9.73
N GLY A 458 27.77 -0.17 -10.84
CA GLY A 458 27.55 0.43 -12.16
C GLY A 458 26.30 1.32 -12.19
N LEU A 459 25.16 0.83 -11.67
CA LEU A 459 23.92 1.61 -11.58
C LEU A 459 24.08 2.82 -10.66
N ARG A 460 24.75 2.65 -9.51
CA ARG A 460 25.07 3.74 -8.59
C ARG A 460 25.90 4.82 -9.26
N SER A 461 26.96 4.43 -9.96
CA SER A 461 27.86 5.34 -10.66
C SER A 461 27.14 6.11 -11.77
N ALA A 462 26.20 5.46 -12.48
CA ALA A 462 25.36 6.10 -13.48
C ALA A 462 24.45 7.17 -12.88
N LEU A 463 23.78 6.88 -11.76
CA LEU A 463 22.93 7.85 -11.04
C LEU A 463 23.73 9.06 -10.54
N GLU A 464 24.89 8.82 -9.93
CA GLU A 464 25.76 9.87 -9.41
C GLU A 464 26.32 10.75 -10.54
N SER A 465 26.70 10.15 -11.66
CA SER A 465 27.20 10.88 -12.85
C SER A 465 26.09 11.72 -13.50
N ALA A 466 24.85 11.23 -13.48
CA ALA A 466 23.68 11.95 -13.98
C ALA A 466 23.21 13.08 -13.03
N GLY A 467 23.75 13.14 -11.81
CA GLY A 467 23.35 14.12 -10.78
C GLY A 467 21.91 13.92 -10.31
N LEU A 468 21.42 12.67 -10.32
CA LEU A 468 20.07 12.33 -9.87
C LEU A 468 20.06 11.95 -8.39
N ASP A 469 19.14 12.54 -7.63
CA ASP A 469 18.85 12.11 -6.28
C ASP A 469 18.16 10.74 -6.30
N TYR A 470 18.63 9.83 -5.44
CA TYR A 470 18.09 8.49 -5.34
C TYR A 470 18.02 7.98 -3.90
N VAL A 471 17.10 7.06 -3.65
CA VAL A 471 17.03 6.28 -2.41
C VAL A 471 17.40 4.82 -2.71
N VAL A 472 17.98 4.12 -1.73
CA VAL A 472 18.29 2.69 -1.85
C VAL A 472 17.10 1.89 -1.37
N ASP A 473 16.63 0.98 -2.22
CA ASP A 473 15.54 0.04 -1.93
C ASP A 473 16.14 -1.35 -1.71
N GLU A 474 16.46 -1.65 -0.45
CA GLU A 474 17.19 -2.87 -0.08
C GLU A 474 16.35 -4.12 -0.39
N GLY A 475 16.87 -4.98 -1.26
CA GLY A 475 16.21 -6.22 -1.67
C GLY A 475 15.11 -6.09 -2.73
N GLY A 476 14.85 -4.88 -3.26
CA GLY A 476 13.80 -4.64 -4.25
C GLY A 476 14.16 -5.03 -5.70
N GLY A 477 15.36 -5.55 -5.94
CA GLY A 477 15.85 -5.91 -7.27
C GLY A 477 15.06 -7.05 -7.93
N ALA A 478 15.26 -7.26 -9.23
CA ALA A 478 14.71 -8.43 -9.90
C ALA A 478 15.52 -9.69 -9.53
N PHE A 479 14.95 -10.88 -9.73
CA PHE A 479 15.68 -12.12 -9.42
C PHE A 479 16.98 -12.28 -10.23
N TYR A 480 17.11 -11.59 -11.37
CA TYR A 480 18.25 -11.64 -12.29
C TYR A 480 19.19 -10.42 -12.24
N GLY A 481 18.95 -9.42 -11.38
CA GLY A 481 19.85 -8.27 -11.27
C GLY A 481 19.26 -7.06 -10.52
N PRO A 482 20.12 -6.09 -10.15
CA PRO A 482 19.68 -4.83 -9.57
C PRO A 482 19.07 -3.93 -10.65
N LYS A 483 18.35 -2.90 -10.25
CA LYS A 483 17.67 -1.98 -11.18
C LYS A 483 17.58 -0.55 -10.63
N ILE A 484 17.38 0.39 -11.55
CA ILE A 484 16.93 1.74 -11.26
C ILE A 484 15.45 1.79 -11.62
N ASP A 485 14.59 2.12 -10.64
CA ASP A 485 13.18 2.43 -10.86
C ASP A 485 12.93 3.94 -10.94
#